data_AF-A0A554VPA9-F1
#
_entry.id   AF-A0A554VPA9-F1
#
_cell.length_a   1.000
_cell.length_b   1.000
_cell.length_c   1.000
_cell.angle_alpha   90.00
_cell.angle_beta   90.00
_cell.angle_gamma   90.00
#
_symmetry.space_group_name_H-M   'P 1'
#
loop_
_entity.id
_entity.type
_entity.pdbx_description
1 polymer ?
#
loop_
_entity_poly.entity_id
_entity_poly.type
_entity_poly.pdbx_seq_one_letter_code
_entity_poly.pdbx_strand_id
1 'polypeptide(L)'
;MSALGIIDKQVLKLVDYLIESHNKTQKNLDLVNETAFGIKFYPHNRNIITHMRGKEVKGGKGKSAPHLLIFNLGKAFNIDFNFFYDETIDAKDAFLSKQKTVNTSNNDDINEVFGEIEQRLELFRSENKELKGKQAKKFCDETENELLNIKTHFNKAFSKETFTEKRKEIIEVFDRMIFLSRRKIDIITTNSNLEQDVNKLTAEKERYERGKVRLEESIQKLNTDLAECNKMAFDAQKGQTEALKELLTIKSKE
;
A
#
# COMPACT_ATOMS: atom_id res chain seq x y z
N MET A 1 24.52 -41.16 -11.91
CA MET A 1 24.38 -39.76 -12.40
C MET A 1 23.51 -39.01 -11.40
N SER A 2 23.76 -37.73 -11.12
CA SER A 2 22.91 -36.97 -10.19
C SER A 2 21.57 -36.65 -10.84
N ALA A 3 20.49 -36.55 -10.05
CA ALA A 3 19.15 -36.21 -10.56
C ALA A 3 19.13 -34.88 -11.34
N LEU A 4 19.93 -33.89 -10.90
CA LEU A 4 20.13 -32.63 -11.61
C LEU A 4 20.79 -32.82 -13.00
N GLY A 5 21.76 -33.75 -13.10
CA GLY A 5 22.41 -34.05 -14.37
C GLY A 5 21.47 -34.72 -15.39
N ILE A 6 20.51 -35.52 -14.91
CA ILE A 6 19.47 -36.13 -15.75
C ILE A 6 18.56 -35.04 -16.34
N ILE A 7 18.09 -34.12 -15.49
CA ILE A 7 17.24 -33.00 -15.90
C ILE A 7 17.93 -32.11 -16.92
N ASP A 8 19.18 -31.73 -16.65
CA ASP A 8 19.96 -30.86 -17.55
C ASP A 8 20.10 -31.48 -18.95
N LYS A 9 20.37 -32.78 -19.02
CA LYS A 9 20.45 -33.52 -20.28
C LYS A 9 19.11 -33.59 -21.01
N GLN A 10 18.03 -33.88 -20.30
CA GLN A 10 16.70 -33.99 -20.93
C GLN A 10 16.19 -32.67 -21.47
N VAL A 11 16.45 -31.56 -20.76
CA VAL A 11 16.13 -30.21 -21.26
C VAL A 11 16.91 -29.90 -22.54
N LEU A 12 18.21 -30.19 -22.57
CA LEU A 12 19.03 -30.00 -23.76
C LEU A 12 18.56 -30.89 -24.92
N LYS A 13 18.26 -32.16 -24.67
CA LYS A 13 17.73 -33.14 -25.63
C LYS A 13 16.44 -32.65 -26.28
N LEU A 14 15.52 -32.08 -25.49
CA LEU A 14 14.28 -31.49 -25.98
C LEU A 14 14.51 -30.25 -26.82
N VAL A 15 15.37 -29.33 -26.37
CA VAL A 15 15.65 -28.09 -27.11
C VAL A 15 16.29 -28.39 -28.46
N ASP A 16 17.22 -29.34 -28.52
CA ASP A 16 17.83 -29.80 -29.78
C ASP A 16 16.78 -30.35 -30.74
N TYR A 17 15.91 -31.22 -30.25
CA TYR A 17 14.83 -31.79 -31.04
C TYR A 17 13.89 -30.71 -31.60
N LEU A 18 13.52 -29.73 -30.79
CA LEU A 18 12.63 -28.64 -31.20
C LEU A 18 13.30 -27.70 -32.21
N ILE A 19 14.57 -27.35 -32.00
CA ILE A 19 15.35 -26.54 -32.96
C ILE A 19 15.43 -27.27 -34.30
N GLU A 20 15.77 -28.56 -34.30
CA GLU A 20 15.85 -29.37 -35.52
C GLU A 20 14.48 -29.45 -36.22
N SER A 21 13.42 -29.70 -35.46
CA SER A 21 12.04 -29.77 -35.98
C SER A 21 11.60 -28.44 -36.61
N HIS A 22 11.86 -27.31 -35.95
CA HIS A 22 11.52 -25.99 -36.47
C HIS A 22 12.34 -25.61 -37.69
N ASN A 23 13.63 -25.94 -37.71
CA ASN A 23 14.49 -25.74 -38.88
C ASN A 23 14.01 -26.55 -40.09
N LYS A 24 13.63 -27.82 -39.90
CA LYS A 24 13.15 -28.69 -40.98
C LYS A 24 11.77 -28.28 -41.51
N THR A 25 10.87 -27.88 -40.63
CA THR A 25 9.46 -27.63 -40.98
C THR A 25 9.15 -26.18 -41.30
N GLN A 26 10.06 -25.25 -41.03
CA GLN A 26 9.87 -23.79 -41.13
C GLN A 26 8.63 -23.26 -40.39
N LYS A 27 8.08 -24.03 -39.44
CA LYS A 27 6.84 -23.68 -38.73
C LYS A 27 6.99 -22.52 -37.74
N ASN A 28 8.20 -22.29 -37.24
CA ASN A 28 8.47 -21.23 -36.28
C ASN A 28 9.91 -20.72 -36.43
N LEU A 29 10.07 -19.63 -37.20
CA LEU A 29 11.37 -19.02 -37.47
C LEU A 29 12.00 -18.37 -36.23
N ASP A 30 11.22 -18.14 -35.18
CA ASP A 30 11.69 -17.55 -33.92
C ASP A 30 12.26 -18.59 -32.95
N LEU A 31 12.30 -19.87 -33.32
CA LEU A 31 12.76 -20.98 -32.48
C LEU A 31 13.73 -21.90 -33.22
N VAL A 32 14.66 -21.31 -33.97
CA VAL A 32 15.63 -22.03 -34.81
C VAL A 32 17.05 -22.06 -34.24
N ASN A 33 17.29 -21.43 -33.08
CA ASN A 33 18.58 -21.41 -32.41
C ASN A 33 18.44 -21.29 -30.89
N GLU A 34 19.50 -21.67 -30.17
CA GLU A 34 19.56 -21.68 -28.70
C GLU A 34 19.28 -20.32 -28.05
N THR A 35 19.75 -19.23 -28.68
CA THR A 35 19.57 -17.87 -28.15
C THR A 35 18.10 -17.47 -28.20
N ALA A 36 17.40 -17.81 -29.29
CA ALA A 36 15.98 -17.52 -29.45
C ALA A 36 15.13 -18.29 -28.43
N PHE A 37 15.49 -19.54 -28.14
CA PHE A 37 14.89 -20.30 -27.03
C PHE A 37 15.11 -19.63 -25.68
N GLY A 38 16.34 -19.19 -25.39
CA GLY A 38 16.65 -18.49 -24.15
C GLY A 38 15.88 -17.18 -24.02
N ILE A 39 15.75 -16.38 -25.09
CA ILE A 39 14.95 -15.15 -25.09
C ILE A 39 13.48 -15.45 -24.80
N LYS A 40 12.92 -16.47 -25.48
CA LYS A 40 11.48 -16.76 -25.40
C LYS A 40 11.07 -17.36 -24.06
N PHE A 41 11.85 -18.31 -23.54
CA PHE A 41 11.45 -19.12 -22.39
C PHE A 41 12.19 -18.75 -21.10
N TYR A 42 13.25 -17.92 -21.18
CA TYR A 42 13.98 -17.45 -20.00
C TYR A 42 14.68 -16.08 -20.27
N PRO A 43 13.91 -15.00 -20.49
CA PRO A 43 14.40 -13.73 -21.04
C PRO A 43 15.51 -13.06 -20.21
N HIS A 44 15.57 -13.32 -18.91
CA HIS A 44 16.61 -12.81 -18.01
C HIS A 44 18.01 -13.33 -18.34
N ASN A 45 18.12 -14.43 -19.09
CA ASN A 45 19.40 -14.95 -19.57
C ASN A 45 19.21 -15.65 -20.92
N ARG A 46 19.24 -14.85 -22.00
CA ARG A 46 19.13 -15.32 -23.38
C ARG A 46 20.10 -16.44 -23.77
N ASN A 47 21.25 -16.54 -23.09
CA ASN A 47 22.27 -17.56 -23.36
C ASN A 47 22.15 -18.76 -22.42
N ILE A 48 21.02 -18.96 -21.73
CA ILE A 48 20.88 -20.03 -20.73
C ILE A 48 21.14 -21.42 -21.33
N ILE A 49 20.63 -21.69 -22.53
CA ILE A 49 20.81 -22.98 -23.21
C ILE A 49 22.30 -23.23 -23.50
N THR A 50 22.98 -22.25 -24.10
CA THR A 50 24.43 -22.33 -24.34
C THR A 50 25.22 -22.48 -23.04
N HIS A 51 24.82 -21.78 -21.96
CA HIS A 51 25.45 -21.93 -20.65
C HIS A 51 25.28 -23.35 -20.07
N MET A 52 24.17 -24.03 -20.38
CA MET A 52 23.89 -25.40 -19.93
C MET A 52 24.76 -26.45 -20.64
N ARG A 53 25.25 -26.18 -21.86
CA ARG A 53 26.13 -27.09 -22.64
C ARG A 53 27.49 -27.40 -22.01
N GLY A 54 27.81 -26.86 -20.84
CA GLY A 54 29.08 -27.12 -20.18
C GLY A 54 30.26 -26.34 -20.78
N LYS A 55 31.46 -26.61 -20.28
CA LYS A 55 32.69 -25.94 -20.74
C LYS A 55 33.19 -26.45 -22.10
N GLU A 56 32.53 -27.46 -22.65
CA GLU A 56 32.89 -28.13 -23.91
C GLU A 56 32.49 -27.30 -25.14
N VAL A 57 31.59 -26.32 -24.98
CA VAL A 57 31.13 -25.44 -26.06
C VAL A 57 31.57 -24.00 -25.78
N LYS A 58 31.96 -23.27 -26.84
CA LYS A 58 32.37 -21.86 -26.73
C LYS A 58 31.25 -21.01 -26.12
N GLY A 59 31.50 -20.46 -24.93
CA GLY A 59 30.55 -19.64 -24.19
C GLY A 59 29.71 -20.41 -23.16
N GLY A 60 29.81 -21.74 -23.10
CA GLY A 60 29.13 -22.56 -22.11
C GLY A 60 29.76 -22.47 -20.71
N LYS A 61 28.95 -22.71 -19.67
CA LYS A 61 29.34 -22.49 -18.26
C LYS A 61 29.04 -23.67 -17.33
N GLY A 62 28.36 -24.71 -17.82
CA GLY A 62 27.91 -25.84 -17.00
C GLY A 62 26.87 -25.46 -15.97
N LYS A 63 25.95 -24.57 -16.32
CA LYS A 63 24.83 -24.20 -15.45
C LYS A 63 23.73 -25.25 -15.55
N SER A 64 23.07 -25.56 -14.45
CA SER A 64 21.86 -26.40 -14.47
C SER A 64 20.65 -25.64 -15.02
N ALA A 65 19.69 -26.41 -15.54
CA ALA A 65 18.42 -25.95 -16.05
C ALA A 65 17.63 -25.24 -14.94
N PRO A 66 17.30 -23.95 -15.09
CA PRO A 66 16.39 -23.29 -14.16
C PRO A 66 15.00 -23.93 -14.19
N HIS A 67 14.37 -24.14 -13.04
CA HIS A 67 13.00 -24.70 -12.98
C HIS A 67 12.00 -23.92 -13.84
N LEU A 68 12.14 -22.60 -13.90
CA LEU A 68 11.29 -21.74 -14.73
C LEU A 68 11.42 -22.05 -16.23
N LEU A 69 12.63 -22.36 -16.71
CA LEU A 69 12.86 -22.74 -18.11
C LEU A 69 12.15 -24.07 -18.42
N ILE A 70 12.30 -25.06 -17.53
CA ILE A 70 11.66 -26.38 -17.66
C ILE A 70 10.14 -26.23 -17.71
N PHE A 71 9.58 -25.44 -16.79
CA PHE A 71 8.15 -25.20 -16.71
C PHE A 71 7.60 -24.52 -17.97
N ASN A 72 8.28 -23.47 -18.45
CA ASN A 72 7.86 -22.72 -19.63
C ASN A 72 7.91 -23.58 -20.91
N LEU A 73 8.93 -24.43 -21.06
CA LEU A 73 9.01 -25.39 -22.15
C LEU A 73 7.89 -26.44 -22.06
N GLY A 74 7.68 -27.01 -20.87
CA GLY A 74 6.65 -28.00 -20.63
C GLY A 74 5.26 -27.50 -20.98
N LYS A 75 4.93 -26.25 -20.61
CA LYS A 75 3.65 -25.61 -20.95
C LYS A 75 3.52 -25.31 -22.44
N ALA A 76 4.54 -24.70 -23.05
CA ALA A 76 4.46 -24.22 -24.44
C ALA A 76 4.35 -25.36 -25.46
N PHE A 77 4.97 -26.50 -25.17
CA PHE A 77 4.99 -27.65 -26.06
C PHE A 77 4.17 -28.84 -25.56
N ASN A 78 3.46 -28.68 -24.44
CA ASN A 78 2.62 -29.72 -23.85
C ASN A 78 3.37 -31.02 -23.60
N ILE A 79 4.42 -30.92 -22.79
CA ILE A 79 5.36 -32.01 -22.51
C ILE A 79 4.94 -32.74 -21.22
N ASP A 80 5.05 -34.06 -21.21
CA ASP A 80 4.98 -34.82 -19.97
C ASP A 80 6.20 -34.49 -19.09
N PHE A 81 5.98 -33.94 -17.89
CA PHE A 81 7.08 -33.60 -17.00
C PHE A 81 7.91 -34.81 -16.56
N ASN A 82 7.36 -36.03 -16.64
CA ASN A 82 8.12 -37.26 -16.38
C ASN A 82 9.34 -37.39 -17.31
N PHE A 83 9.26 -36.85 -18.53
CA PHE A 83 10.38 -36.80 -19.47
C PHE A 83 11.63 -36.15 -18.87
N PHE A 84 11.49 -35.07 -18.08
CA PHE A 84 12.64 -34.39 -17.51
C PHE A 84 13.36 -35.20 -16.42
N TYR A 85 12.73 -36.24 -15.89
CA TYR A 85 13.26 -37.07 -14.81
C TYR A 85 13.66 -38.47 -15.27
N ASP A 86 13.40 -38.83 -16.53
CA ASP A 86 13.64 -40.17 -17.07
C ASP A 86 14.53 -40.12 -18.32
N GLU A 87 15.73 -40.70 -18.22
CA GLU A 87 16.67 -40.73 -19.34
C GLU A 87 16.23 -41.63 -20.50
N THR A 88 15.30 -42.56 -20.25
CA THR A 88 14.86 -43.57 -21.20
C THR A 88 13.83 -43.03 -22.21
N ILE A 89 13.24 -41.87 -21.94
CA ILE A 89 12.22 -41.27 -22.80
C ILE A 89 12.89 -40.45 -23.91
N ASP A 90 12.45 -40.63 -25.14
CA ASP A 90 12.90 -39.83 -26.28
C ASP A 90 12.11 -38.52 -26.41
N ALA A 91 12.78 -37.47 -26.91
CA ALA A 91 12.17 -36.15 -27.02
C ALA A 91 10.89 -36.16 -27.86
N LYS A 92 10.82 -36.98 -28.92
CA LYS A 92 9.63 -37.16 -29.77
C LYS A 92 8.43 -37.74 -29.00
N ASP A 93 8.68 -38.51 -27.96
CA ASP A 93 7.66 -39.21 -27.16
C ASP A 93 7.28 -38.39 -25.91
N ALA A 94 7.98 -37.28 -25.67
CA ALA A 94 7.72 -36.38 -24.55
C ALA A 94 6.43 -35.56 -24.72
N PHE A 95 5.92 -35.44 -25.96
CA PHE A 95 4.73 -34.64 -26.28
C PHE A 95 3.46 -35.43 -25.96
N LEU A 96 2.59 -34.87 -25.12
CA LEU A 96 1.31 -35.51 -24.81
C LEU A 96 0.37 -35.38 -26.02
N SER A 97 -0.25 -36.50 -26.42
CA SER A 97 -1.14 -36.60 -27.61
C SER A 97 -2.41 -35.76 -27.50
N LYS A 98 -2.80 -35.41 -26.29
CA LYS A 98 -3.77 -34.36 -25.98
C LYS A 98 -3.02 -33.30 -25.21
N GLN A 99 -3.28 -32.03 -25.51
CA GLN A 99 -3.05 -30.99 -24.51
C GLN A 99 -3.71 -31.49 -23.24
N LYS A 100 -2.96 -31.59 -22.13
CA LYS A 100 -3.64 -31.64 -20.83
C LYS A 100 -4.40 -30.33 -20.80
N THR A 101 -5.63 -30.37 -21.27
CA THR A 101 -6.63 -29.37 -21.03
C THR A 101 -6.67 -29.31 -19.53
N VAL A 102 -5.97 -28.32 -18.96
CA VAL A 102 -6.44 -27.67 -17.74
C VAL A 102 -7.91 -27.48 -18.03
N ASN A 103 -8.76 -28.22 -17.32
CA ASN A 103 -10.18 -28.28 -17.57
C ASN A 103 -10.64 -26.85 -17.90
N THR A 104 -11.20 -26.69 -19.10
CA THR A 104 -12.02 -25.54 -19.42
C THR A 104 -13.31 -25.67 -18.61
N SER A 105 -13.21 -25.44 -17.30
CA SER A 105 -14.25 -24.82 -16.49
C SER A 105 -13.94 -23.32 -16.56
N ASN A 106 -14.34 -22.70 -17.65
CA ASN A 106 -15.46 -21.75 -17.74
C ASN A 106 -15.04 -20.33 -17.37
N ASN A 107 -15.53 -19.35 -18.11
CA ASN A 107 -15.44 -17.93 -17.74
C ASN A 107 -16.01 -17.64 -16.33
N ASP A 108 -16.71 -18.60 -15.73
CA ASP A 108 -17.34 -18.52 -14.42
C ASP A 108 -16.33 -18.27 -13.30
N ASP A 109 -15.13 -18.87 -13.32
CA ASP A 109 -14.13 -18.67 -12.24
C ASP A 109 -13.55 -17.24 -12.22
N ILE A 110 -13.42 -16.61 -13.40
CA ILE A 110 -12.94 -15.23 -13.51
C ILE A 110 -14.02 -14.24 -13.10
N ASN A 111 -15.25 -14.49 -13.56
CA ASN A 111 -16.40 -13.71 -13.17
C ASN A 111 -16.70 -13.83 -11.67
N GLU A 112 -16.44 -15.00 -11.06
CA GLU A 112 -16.59 -15.23 -9.62
C GLU A 112 -15.61 -14.35 -8.82
N VAL A 113 -14.32 -14.36 -9.16
CA VAL A 113 -13.33 -13.52 -8.45
C VAL A 113 -13.58 -12.03 -8.64
N PHE A 114 -13.91 -11.60 -9.86
CA PHE A 114 -14.24 -10.19 -10.06
C PHE A 114 -15.58 -9.80 -9.43
N GLY A 115 -16.52 -10.74 -9.31
CA GLY A 115 -17.72 -10.59 -8.51
C GLY A 115 -17.41 -10.45 -7.02
N GLU A 116 -16.47 -11.24 -6.50
CA GLU A 116 -16.02 -11.17 -5.11
C GLU A 116 -15.30 -9.85 -4.80
N ILE A 117 -14.43 -9.40 -5.72
CA ILE A 117 -13.80 -8.07 -5.67
C ILE A 117 -14.86 -6.97 -5.69
N GLU A 118 -15.90 -7.11 -6.49
CA GLU A 118 -16.99 -6.13 -6.55
C GLU A 118 -17.79 -6.08 -5.25
N GLN A 119 -18.13 -7.23 -4.68
CA GLN A 119 -18.81 -7.29 -3.38
C GLN A 119 -17.99 -6.63 -2.27
N ARG A 120 -16.67 -6.85 -2.25
CA ARG A 120 -15.77 -6.18 -1.30
C ARG A 120 -15.74 -4.67 -1.48
N LEU A 121 -15.73 -4.19 -2.73
CA LEU A 121 -15.77 -2.77 -3.04
C LEU A 121 -17.11 -2.15 -2.64
N GLU A 122 -18.22 -2.85 -2.90
CA GLU A 122 -19.57 -2.45 -2.50
C GLU A 122 -19.69 -2.33 -0.98
N LEU A 123 -19.15 -3.30 -0.23
CA LEU A 123 -19.11 -3.27 1.23
C LEU A 123 -18.31 -2.06 1.73
N PHE A 124 -17.12 -1.84 1.17
CA PHE A 124 -16.28 -0.69 1.51
C PHE A 124 -17.00 0.66 1.25
N ARG A 125 -17.68 0.79 0.11
CA ARG A 125 -18.51 1.97 -0.20
C ARG A 125 -19.68 2.14 0.76
N SER A 126 -20.34 1.05 1.14
CA SER A 126 -21.45 1.07 2.08
C SER A 126 -21.00 1.55 3.46
N GLU A 127 -19.87 1.04 3.96
CA GLU A 127 -19.27 1.48 5.22
C GLU A 127 -18.87 2.96 5.18
N ASN A 128 -18.28 3.42 4.07
CA ASN A 128 -17.90 4.83 3.92
C ASN A 128 -19.10 5.78 3.89
N LYS A 129 -20.27 5.34 3.38
CA LYS A 129 -21.50 6.14 3.44
C LYS A 129 -21.95 6.44 4.87
N GLU A 130 -21.61 5.57 5.83
CA GLU A 130 -21.93 5.77 7.24
C GLU A 130 -20.99 6.77 7.93
N LEU A 131 -19.85 7.11 7.34
CA LEU A 131 -18.92 8.11 7.87
C LEU A 131 -19.52 9.53 7.72
N LYS A 132 -20.01 10.06 8.84
CA LYS A 132 -20.66 11.38 8.93
C LYS A 132 -19.62 12.50 8.97
N GLY A 133 -19.33 13.12 7.81
CA GLY A 133 -18.58 14.40 7.74
C GLY A 133 -18.27 14.86 6.32
N LYS A 134 -18.45 16.16 6.00
CA LYS A 134 -18.21 16.71 4.65
C LYS A 134 -16.77 16.52 4.16
N GLN A 135 -15.79 16.65 5.06
CA GLN A 135 -14.37 16.41 4.74
C GLN A 135 -14.08 14.91 4.56
N ALA A 136 -14.50 14.07 5.51
CA ALA A 136 -14.33 12.62 5.43
C ALA A 136 -14.93 12.05 4.13
N LYS A 137 -16.09 12.56 3.71
CA LYS A 137 -16.77 12.16 2.47
C LYS A 137 -15.92 12.37 1.23
N LYS A 138 -15.30 13.54 1.06
CA LYS A 138 -14.45 13.81 -0.11
C LYS A 138 -13.27 12.82 -0.19
N PHE A 139 -12.66 12.52 0.96
CA PHE A 139 -11.55 11.56 1.01
C PHE A 139 -12.01 10.11 0.78
N CYS A 140 -13.21 9.76 1.24
CA CYS A 140 -13.83 8.48 0.89
C CYS A 140 -14.02 8.37 -0.62
N ASP A 141 -14.62 9.38 -1.26
CA ASP A 141 -14.86 9.43 -2.70
C ASP A 141 -13.56 9.30 -3.52
N GLU A 142 -12.48 9.98 -3.10
CA GLU A 142 -11.15 9.88 -3.72
C GLU A 142 -10.55 8.47 -3.57
N THR A 143 -10.63 7.89 -2.38
CA THR A 143 -10.10 6.55 -2.07
C THR A 143 -10.89 5.44 -2.78
N GLU A 144 -12.20 5.60 -2.92
CA GLU A 144 -13.06 4.71 -3.70
C GLU A 144 -12.70 4.72 -5.18
N ASN A 145 -12.36 5.89 -5.74
CA ASN A 145 -11.88 6.01 -7.12
C ASN A 145 -10.51 5.34 -7.31
N GLU A 146 -9.59 5.48 -6.35
CA GLU A 146 -8.30 4.76 -6.36
C GLU A 146 -8.52 3.23 -6.40
N LEU A 147 -9.38 2.70 -5.54
CA LEU A 147 -9.71 1.26 -5.53
C LEU A 147 -10.39 0.81 -6.82
N LEU A 148 -11.25 1.63 -7.42
CA LEU A 148 -11.89 1.33 -8.71
C LEU A 148 -10.86 1.26 -9.85
N ASN A 149 -9.89 2.16 -9.85
CA ASN A 149 -8.79 2.15 -10.82
C ASN A 149 -7.93 0.90 -10.67
N ILE A 150 -7.60 0.55 -9.42
CA ILE A 150 -6.88 -0.67 -9.09
C ILE A 150 -7.62 -1.91 -9.60
N LYS A 151 -8.92 -2.06 -9.29
CA LYS A 151 -9.78 -3.13 -9.82
C LYS A 151 -9.68 -3.19 -11.35
N THR A 152 -9.79 -2.05 -12.02
CA THR A 152 -9.71 -1.98 -13.49
C THR A 152 -8.35 -2.45 -14.02
N HIS A 153 -7.25 -2.15 -13.30
CA HIS A 153 -5.93 -2.66 -13.63
C HIS A 153 -5.81 -4.16 -13.38
N PHE A 154 -6.38 -4.69 -12.30
CA PHE A 154 -6.50 -6.14 -12.08
C PHE A 154 -7.23 -6.79 -13.25
N ASN A 155 -8.40 -6.29 -13.66
CA ASN A 155 -9.15 -6.85 -14.79
C ASN A 155 -8.34 -6.91 -16.09
N LYS A 156 -7.41 -5.96 -16.31
CA LYS A 156 -6.57 -5.90 -17.52
C LYS A 156 -5.30 -6.75 -17.43
N ALA A 157 -4.70 -6.85 -16.24
CA ALA A 157 -3.41 -7.49 -16.04
C ALA A 157 -3.50 -9.02 -16.04
N PHE A 158 -4.67 -9.57 -15.74
CA PHE A 158 -4.84 -11.01 -15.63
C PHE A 158 -5.41 -11.62 -16.91
N SER A 159 -4.68 -12.57 -17.47
CA SER A 159 -5.16 -13.40 -18.57
C SER A 159 -5.77 -14.70 -18.05
N LYS A 160 -6.69 -15.28 -18.83
CA LYS A 160 -7.43 -16.51 -18.51
C LYS A 160 -6.52 -17.69 -18.09
N GLU A 161 -5.29 -17.69 -18.57
CA GLU A 161 -4.30 -18.77 -18.40
C GLU A 161 -3.46 -18.67 -17.12
N THR A 162 -3.60 -17.59 -16.35
CA THR A 162 -2.81 -17.33 -15.11
C THR A 162 -3.68 -17.14 -13.87
N PHE A 163 -5.00 -17.26 -14.01
CA PHE A 163 -5.96 -16.83 -13.00
C PHE A 163 -6.24 -17.89 -11.92
N THR A 164 -6.38 -19.15 -12.31
CA THR A 164 -6.73 -20.26 -11.41
C THR A 164 -5.65 -20.53 -10.36
N GLU A 165 -4.37 -20.40 -10.72
CA GLU A 165 -3.24 -20.54 -9.79
C GLU A 165 -3.08 -19.32 -8.86
N LYS A 166 -3.64 -18.16 -9.23
CA LYS A 166 -3.45 -16.89 -8.52
C LYS A 166 -4.70 -16.34 -7.83
N ARG A 167 -5.85 -17.01 -7.91
CA ARG A 167 -7.13 -16.55 -7.31
C ARG A 167 -6.97 -16.06 -5.88
N LYS A 168 -6.37 -16.90 -5.02
CA LYS A 168 -6.18 -16.59 -3.60
C LYS A 168 -5.27 -15.38 -3.40
N GLU A 169 -4.17 -15.30 -4.15
CA GLU A 169 -3.23 -14.18 -4.07
C GLU A 169 -3.87 -12.86 -4.54
N ILE A 170 -4.68 -12.89 -5.61
CA ILE A 170 -5.37 -11.70 -6.13
C ILE A 170 -6.34 -11.13 -5.09
N ILE A 171 -7.12 -12.02 -4.49
CA ILE A 171 -8.07 -11.68 -3.43
C ILE A 171 -7.33 -11.11 -2.22
N GLU A 172 -6.28 -11.78 -1.74
CA GLU A 172 -5.48 -11.32 -0.60
C GLU A 172 -4.82 -9.95 -0.85
N VAL A 173 -4.33 -9.71 -2.06
CA VAL A 173 -3.76 -8.41 -2.43
C VAL A 173 -4.85 -7.33 -2.46
N PHE A 174 -6.03 -7.63 -2.99
CA PHE A 174 -7.15 -6.68 -3.00
C PHE A 174 -7.66 -6.37 -1.58
N ASP A 175 -7.76 -7.38 -0.72
CA ASP A 175 -8.08 -7.22 0.71
C ASP A 175 -7.05 -6.33 1.41
N ARG A 176 -5.77 -6.52 1.10
CA ARG A 176 -4.71 -5.66 1.64
C ARG A 176 -4.83 -4.22 1.16
N MET A 177 -5.25 -3.99 -0.09
CA MET A 177 -5.49 -2.65 -0.62
C MET A 177 -6.68 -1.99 0.09
N ILE A 178 -7.78 -2.71 0.31
CA ILE A 178 -8.91 -2.22 1.11
C ILE A 178 -8.45 -1.85 2.52
N PHE A 179 -7.67 -2.70 3.18
CA PHE A 179 -7.13 -2.43 4.51
C PHE A 179 -6.29 -1.15 4.56
N LEU A 180 -5.39 -0.96 3.58
CA LEU A 180 -4.56 0.24 3.48
C LEU A 180 -5.41 1.49 3.22
N SER A 181 -6.43 1.38 2.37
CA SER A 181 -7.40 2.44 2.08
C SER A 181 -8.18 2.85 3.34
N ARG A 182 -8.67 1.90 4.13
CA ARG A 182 -9.33 2.17 5.42
C ARG A 182 -8.41 2.94 6.36
N ARG A 183 -7.18 2.45 6.53
CA ARG A 183 -6.19 3.07 7.40
C ARG A 183 -5.85 4.50 6.96
N LYS A 184 -5.79 4.77 5.65
CA LYS A 184 -5.59 6.12 5.09
C LYS A 184 -6.74 7.05 5.49
N ILE A 185 -7.99 6.60 5.36
CA ILE A 185 -9.19 7.36 5.76
C ILE A 185 -9.19 7.66 7.26
N ASP A 186 -8.87 6.66 8.10
CA ASP A 186 -8.83 6.80 9.56
C ASP A 186 -7.81 7.85 10.00
N ILE A 187 -6.59 7.81 9.44
CA ILE A 187 -5.52 8.75 9.75
C ILE A 187 -5.96 10.18 9.39
N ILE A 188 -6.52 10.37 8.20
CA ILE A 188 -6.96 11.70 7.75
C ILE A 188 -8.09 12.24 8.63
N THR A 189 -9.06 11.39 8.97
CA THR A 189 -10.19 11.76 9.83
C THR A 189 -9.70 12.14 11.22
N THR A 190 -8.78 11.35 11.78
CA THR A 190 -8.17 11.63 13.09
C THR A 190 -7.39 12.95 13.07
N ASN A 191 -6.60 13.19 12.02
CA ASN A 191 -5.83 14.42 11.88
C ASN A 191 -6.73 15.66 11.76
N SER A 192 -7.83 15.58 10.99
CA SER A 192 -8.79 16.69 10.88
C SER A 192 -9.46 17.00 12.22
N ASN A 193 -9.85 15.97 12.98
CA ASN A 193 -10.42 16.17 14.32
C ASN A 193 -9.41 16.80 15.28
N LEU A 194 -8.16 16.32 15.27
CA LEU A 194 -7.08 16.89 16.07
C LEU A 194 -6.82 18.36 15.71
N GLU A 195 -6.82 18.70 14.42
CA GLU A 195 -6.65 20.08 13.95
C GLU A 195 -7.79 20.99 14.44
N GLN A 196 -9.03 20.51 14.41
CA GLN A 196 -10.16 21.26 14.98
C GLN A 196 -10.01 21.48 16.49
N ASP A 197 -9.55 20.48 17.23
CA ASP A 197 -9.37 20.62 18.68
C ASP A 197 -8.20 21.54 19.04
N VAL A 198 -7.10 21.48 18.27
CA VAL A 198 -5.99 22.46 18.39
C VAL A 198 -6.49 23.89 18.16
N ASN A 199 -7.32 24.10 17.14
CA ASN A 199 -7.89 25.42 16.85
C ASN A 199 -8.81 25.92 17.98
N LYS A 200 -9.66 25.05 18.55
CA LYS A 200 -10.49 25.40 19.71
C LYS A 200 -9.64 25.79 20.93
N LEU A 201 -8.66 24.96 21.27
CA LEU A 201 -7.77 25.19 22.41
C LEU A 201 -6.95 26.47 22.24
N THR A 202 -6.52 26.77 21.02
CA THR A 202 -5.80 28.02 20.71
C THR A 202 -6.70 29.23 20.95
N ALA A 203 -7.93 29.21 20.45
CA ALA A 203 -8.89 30.30 20.66
C ALA A 203 -9.27 30.48 22.14
N GLU A 204 -9.37 29.38 22.89
CA GLU A 204 -9.64 29.39 24.33
C GLU A 204 -8.45 29.97 25.12
N LYS A 205 -7.22 29.57 24.79
CA LYS A 205 -5.99 30.15 25.36
C LYS A 205 -5.94 31.66 25.16
N GLU A 206 -6.19 32.15 23.95
CA GLU A 206 -6.21 33.60 23.69
C GLU A 206 -7.30 34.33 24.49
N ARG A 207 -8.46 33.71 24.70
CA ARG A 207 -9.52 34.28 25.56
C ARG A 207 -9.05 34.39 27.00
N TYR A 208 -8.41 33.35 27.53
CA TYR A 208 -7.85 33.39 28.88
C TYR A 208 -6.74 34.42 29.02
N GLU A 209 -5.85 34.56 28.04
CA GLU A 209 -4.79 35.58 28.04
C GLU A 209 -5.38 37.00 28.04
N ARG A 210 -6.38 37.28 27.19
CA ARG A 210 -7.09 38.58 27.21
C ARG A 210 -7.81 38.82 28.54
N GLY A 211 -8.42 37.78 29.12
CA GLY A 211 -9.06 37.87 30.43
C GLY A 211 -8.08 38.19 31.55
N LYS A 212 -6.89 37.57 31.52
CA LYS A 212 -5.81 37.81 32.48
C LYS A 212 -5.33 39.26 32.44
N VAL A 213 -5.08 39.81 31.25
CA VAL A 213 -4.66 41.22 31.11
C VAL A 213 -5.70 42.18 31.71
N ARG A 214 -6.99 41.98 31.43
CA ARG A 214 -8.07 42.80 32.00
C ARG A 214 -8.15 42.72 33.52
N LEU A 215 -7.91 41.54 34.09
CA LEU A 215 -7.86 41.34 35.53
C LEU A 215 -6.66 42.06 36.15
N GLU A 216 -5.49 41.97 35.52
CA GLU A 216 -4.28 42.68 35.96
C GLU A 216 -4.48 44.21 35.93
N GLU A 217 -5.08 44.76 34.87
CA GLU A 217 -5.45 46.17 34.77
C GLU A 217 -6.45 46.59 35.87
N SER A 218 -7.46 45.74 36.12
CA SER A 218 -8.46 46.00 37.16
C SER A 218 -7.85 46.00 38.56
N ILE A 219 -6.93 45.06 38.84
CA ILE A 219 -6.19 45.00 40.12
C ILE A 219 -5.31 46.24 40.29
N GLN A 220 -4.60 46.66 39.24
CA GLN A 220 -3.79 47.87 39.30
C GLN A 220 -4.63 49.12 39.58
N LYS A 221 -5.77 49.26 38.91
CA LYS A 221 -6.70 50.37 39.17
C LYS A 221 -7.21 50.34 40.60
N LEU A 222 -7.67 49.18 41.08
CA LEU A 222 -8.20 49.02 42.43
C LEU A 222 -7.15 49.38 43.51
N ASN A 223 -5.89 49.01 43.29
CA ASN A 223 -4.79 49.36 44.17
C ASN A 223 -4.54 50.87 44.20
N THR A 224 -4.61 51.55 43.05
CA THR A 224 -4.50 53.02 42.97
C THR A 224 -5.66 53.70 43.69
N ASP A 225 -6.90 53.29 43.40
CA ASP A 225 -8.10 53.84 44.03
C ASP A 225 -8.07 53.65 45.57
N LEU A 226 -7.58 52.51 46.04
CA LEU A 226 -7.43 52.21 47.47
C LEU A 226 -6.34 53.08 48.13
N ALA A 227 -5.21 53.32 47.45
CA ALA A 227 -4.17 54.22 47.93
C ALA A 227 -4.67 55.67 48.03
N GLU A 228 -5.44 56.14 47.06
CA GLU A 228 -6.07 57.47 47.08
C GLU A 228 -7.10 57.59 48.19
N CYS A 229 -7.99 56.60 48.34
CA CYS A 229 -8.98 56.57 49.43
C CYS A 229 -8.32 56.61 50.79
N ASN A 230 -7.26 55.82 51.00
CA ASN A 230 -6.51 55.83 52.25
C ASN A 230 -5.89 57.20 52.53
N LYS A 231 -5.30 57.85 51.52
CA LYS A 231 -4.74 59.20 51.67
C LYS A 231 -5.82 60.20 52.09
N MET A 232 -6.97 60.21 51.42
CA MET A 232 -8.08 61.10 51.76
C MET A 232 -8.60 60.85 53.18
N ALA A 233 -8.69 59.57 53.60
CA ALA A 233 -9.10 59.21 54.95
C ALA A 233 -8.11 59.72 56.02
N PHE A 234 -6.80 59.57 55.78
CA PHE A 234 -5.77 60.11 56.66
C PHE A 234 -5.81 61.63 56.75
N ASP A 235 -5.96 62.32 55.61
CA ASP A 235 -6.05 63.78 55.56
C ASP A 235 -7.31 64.29 56.30
N ALA A 236 -8.45 63.62 56.13
CA ALA A 236 -9.68 63.92 56.85
C ALA A 236 -9.54 63.68 58.37
N GLN A 237 -8.92 62.57 58.78
CA GLN A 237 -8.67 62.27 60.19
C GLN A 237 -7.74 63.31 60.84
N LYS A 238 -6.71 63.75 60.11
CA LYS A 238 -5.82 64.83 60.55
C LYS A 238 -6.59 66.14 60.74
N GLY A 239 -7.40 66.53 59.77
CA GLY A 239 -8.25 67.73 59.86
C GLY A 239 -9.23 67.68 61.04
N GLN A 240 -9.89 66.54 61.26
CA GLN A 240 -10.76 66.35 62.44
C GLN A 240 -9.99 66.48 63.76
N THR A 241 -8.78 65.93 63.82
CA THR A 241 -7.92 66.00 65.01
C THR A 241 -7.48 67.43 65.30
N GLU A 242 -7.13 68.20 64.28
CA GLU A 242 -6.77 69.62 64.39
C GLU A 242 -7.96 70.46 64.85
N ALA A 243 -9.13 70.30 64.23
CA ALA A 243 -10.36 70.98 64.65
C ALA A 243 -10.76 70.67 66.10
N LEU A 244 -10.61 69.41 66.54
CA LEU A 244 -10.87 69.02 67.93
C LEU A 244 -9.90 69.71 68.90
N LYS A 245 -8.61 69.82 68.56
CA LYS A 245 -7.62 70.55 69.38
C LYS A 245 -7.97 72.03 69.49
N GLU A 246 -8.40 72.66 68.41
CA GLU A 246 -8.83 74.07 68.42
C GLU A 246 -10.05 74.27 69.32
N LEU A 247 -11.09 73.43 69.19
CA LEU A 247 -12.29 73.49 70.03
C LEU A 247 -11.98 73.27 71.52
N LEU A 248 -11.11 72.32 71.85
CA LEU A 248 -10.66 72.10 73.23
C LEU A 248 -9.91 73.31 73.78
N THR A 249 -9.11 73.97 72.95
CA THR A 249 -8.36 75.18 73.34
C THR A 249 -9.31 76.35 73.60
N ILE A 250 -10.33 76.53 72.77
CA ILE A 250 -11.38 77.54 72.97
C ILE A 250 -12.12 77.27 74.30
N LYS A 251 -12.58 76.03 74.51
CA LYS A 251 -13.29 75.63 75.73
C LYS A 251 -12.46 75.80 77.01
N SER A 252 -11.14 75.68 76.93
CA SER A 252 -10.23 75.85 78.08
C SER A 252 -9.94 77.31 78.44
N LYS A 253 -10.38 78.28 77.61
CA LYS A 253 -10.19 79.72 77.82
C LYS A 253 -11.44 80.44 78.32
N GLU A 254 -12.58 79.76 78.36
CA GLU A 254 -13.79 80.16 79.10
C GLU A 254 -13.73 79.61 80.53
#